data_AF-A0A3D1J0X9-F1
#
_entry.id   AF-A0A3D1J0X9-F1
#
_cell.length_a   1.000
_cell.length_b   1.000
_cell.length_c   1.000
_cell.angle_alpha   90.00
_cell.angle_beta   90.00
_cell.angle_gamma   90.00
#
_symmetry.space_group_name_H-M   'P 1'
#
loop_
_entity.id
_entity.type
_entity.pdbx_description
1 polymer ?
#
loop_
_entity_poly.entity_id
_entity_poly.type
_entity_poly.pdbx_seq_one_letter_code
_entity_poly.pdbx_strand_id
1 'polypeptide(L)'
;MLTEAEMKSESHSRVERGTNCWMAGKCAQPNAYLYDPALAKTIQARFDDSEAFKDASLWITIKRKFVWVEGCVATAADKDRLETFVQSAPDVERVIVDVTTDTTAKPPYPTERDE
;
A
#
# COMPACT_ATOMS: atom_id res chain seq x y z
N MET A 1 -3.83 11.88 -23.60
CA MET A 1 -2.59 11.15 -23.93
C MET A 1 -1.42 11.94 -23.39
N LEU A 2 -0.49 11.30 -22.68
CA LEU A 2 0.72 11.96 -22.16
C LEU A 2 1.72 12.20 -23.30
N THR A 3 2.45 13.30 -23.21
CA THR A 3 3.58 13.63 -24.08
C THR A 3 4.81 12.76 -23.78
N GLU A 4 5.76 12.68 -24.71
CA GLU A 4 7.01 11.92 -24.49
C GLU A 4 7.81 12.42 -23.28
N ALA A 5 7.78 13.73 -23.02
CA ALA A 5 8.43 14.33 -21.85
C ALA A 5 7.76 13.90 -20.54
N GLU A 6 6.43 13.87 -20.50
CA GLU A 6 5.66 13.38 -19.34
C GLU A 6 5.89 11.89 -19.11
N MET A 7 5.94 11.08 -20.18
CA MET A 7 6.28 9.66 -20.07
C MET A 7 7.70 9.43 -19.52
N LYS A 8 8.70 10.22 -19.97
CA LYS A 8 10.09 10.12 -19.47
C LYS A 8 10.21 10.58 -18.02
N SER A 9 9.51 11.64 -17.62
CA SER A 9 9.47 12.13 -16.24
C SER A 9 8.89 11.07 -15.29
N GLU A 10 7.75 10.49 -15.66
CA GLU A 10 7.11 9.39 -14.92
C GLU A 10 8.00 8.15 -14.85
N SER A 11 8.74 7.86 -15.93
CA SER A 11 9.67 6.72 -15.99
C SER A 11 10.88 6.93 -15.07
N HIS A 12 11.42 8.15 -14.99
CA HIS A 12 12.58 8.47 -14.16
C HIS A 12 12.32 8.14 -12.69
N SER A 13 11.21 8.63 -12.13
CA SER A 13 10.87 8.41 -10.72
C SER A 13 10.65 6.92 -10.37
N ARG A 14 10.17 6.12 -11.35
CA ARG A 14 9.93 4.67 -11.18
C ARG A 14 11.20 3.85 -11.25
N VAL A 15 12.13 4.25 -12.10
CA VAL A 15 13.42 3.55 -12.27
C VAL A 15 14.37 3.88 -11.13
N GLU A 16 14.33 5.10 -10.59
CA GLU A 16 15.32 5.54 -9.59
C GLU A 16 14.98 5.16 -8.14
N ARG A 17 13.69 4.93 -7.83
CA ARG A 17 13.31 4.62 -6.46
C ARG A 17 13.81 3.23 -6.04
N GLY A 18 14.79 3.22 -5.14
CA GLY A 18 15.50 2.03 -4.67
C GLY A 18 16.93 1.94 -5.21
N THR A 19 17.21 2.54 -6.37
CA THR A 19 18.51 2.43 -7.05
C THR A 19 19.64 3.06 -6.25
N ASN A 20 19.44 4.26 -5.68
CA ASN A 20 20.45 4.92 -4.85
C ASN A 20 20.81 4.11 -3.58
N CYS A 21 19.80 3.53 -2.92
CA CYS A 21 20.01 2.71 -1.73
C CYS A 21 20.70 1.38 -2.05
N TRP A 22 20.35 0.77 -3.19
CA TRP A 22 21.00 -0.43 -3.70
C TRP A 22 22.47 -0.18 -4.04
N MET A 23 22.77 0.90 -4.78
CA MET A 23 24.16 1.28 -5.10
C MET A 23 24.99 1.58 -3.84
N ALA A 24 24.35 2.07 -2.78
CA ALA A 24 24.98 2.26 -1.47
C ALA A 24 25.10 0.96 -0.63
N GLY A 25 24.66 -0.19 -1.14
CA GLY A 25 24.69 -1.47 -0.42
C GLY A 25 23.72 -1.56 0.77
N LYS A 26 22.73 -0.66 0.86
CA LYS A 26 21.80 -0.55 1.99
C LYS A 26 20.46 -1.24 1.76
N CYS A 27 20.13 -1.53 0.51
CA CYS A 27 18.87 -2.18 0.13
C CYS A 27 19.15 -3.57 -0.48
N ALA A 28 18.20 -4.48 -0.32
CA ALA A 28 18.26 -5.84 -0.86
C ALA A 28 17.81 -5.94 -2.34
N GLN A 29 17.11 -4.94 -2.88
CA GLN A 29 16.70 -4.92 -4.28
C GLN A 29 17.11 -3.61 -4.96
N PRO A 30 17.41 -3.64 -6.27
CA PRO A 30 17.77 -2.48 -7.07
C PRO A 30 16.60 -1.54 -7.38
N ASN A 31 15.36 -1.94 -7.10
CA ASN A 31 14.17 -1.15 -7.37
C ASN A 31 13.08 -1.45 -6.32
N ALA A 32 12.38 -0.43 -5.84
CA ALA A 32 11.32 -0.55 -4.85
C ALA A 32 10.15 -1.47 -5.30
N TYR A 33 9.83 -1.52 -6.59
CA TYR A 33 8.77 -2.40 -7.12
C TYR A 33 9.09 -3.89 -6.97
N LEU A 34 10.37 -4.26 -6.89
CA LEU A 34 10.77 -5.67 -6.74
C LEU A 34 10.44 -6.23 -5.34
N TYR A 35 10.15 -5.36 -4.37
CA TYR A 35 9.68 -5.76 -3.05
C TYR A 35 8.19 -6.13 -3.06
N ASP A 36 7.39 -5.51 -3.93
CA ASP A 36 5.92 -5.54 -3.83
C ASP A 36 5.33 -6.97 -3.87
N PRO A 37 5.77 -7.93 -4.71
CA PRO A 37 5.21 -9.28 -4.73
C PRO A 37 5.46 -10.07 -3.44
N ALA A 38 6.65 -9.92 -2.85
CA ALA A 38 6.97 -10.56 -1.57
C ALA A 38 6.21 -9.89 -0.42
N LEU A 39 6.12 -8.56 -0.46
CA LEU A 39 5.38 -7.78 0.52
C LEU A 39 3.88 -8.11 0.52
N ALA A 40 3.28 -8.30 -0.67
CA ALA A 40 1.90 -8.74 -0.82
C ALA A 40 1.62 -10.07 -0.13
N LYS A 41 2.49 -11.08 -0.36
CA LYS A 41 2.39 -12.39 0.29
C LYS A 41 2.53 -12.28 1.81
N THR A 42 3.50 -11.50 2.27
CA THR A 42 3.72 -11.27 3.71
C THR A 42 2.51 -10.61 4.36
N ILE A 43 1.95 -9.55 3.75
CA ILE A 43 0.79 -8.85 4.29
C ILE A 43 -0.45 -9.75 4.28
N GLN A 44 -0.68 -10.48 3.19
CA GLN A 44 -1.78 -11.44 3.10
C GLN A 44 -1.71 -12.49 4.21
N ALA A 45 -0.56 -13.16 4.37
CA ALA A 45 -0.38 -14.17 5.42
C ALA A 45 -0.61 -13.61 6.82
N ARG A 46 -0.18 -12.37 7.09
CA ARG A 46 -0.44 -11.71 8.39
C ARG A 46 -1.93 -11.48 8.64
N PHE A 47 -2.68 -11.07 7.62
CA PHE A 47 -4.14 -10.94 7.75
C PHE A 47 -4.81 -12.30 7.94
N ASP A 48 -4.36 -13.34 7.21
CA ASP A 48 -4.89 -14.70 7.35
C ASP A 48 -4.66 -15.26 8.77
N ASP A 49 -3.54 -14.89 9.42
CA ASP A 49 -3.19 -15.31 10.78
C ASP A 49 -3.83 -14.43 11.89
N SER A 50 -4.58 -13.38 11.54
CA SER A 50 -5.07 -12.38 12.49
C SER A 50 -6.59 -12.34 12.60
N GLU A 51 -7.10 -12.67 13.78
CA GLU A 51 -8.52 -12.53 14.11
C GLU A 51 -8.96 -11.07 14.36
N ALA A 52 -8.00 -10.13 14.46
CA ALA A 52 -8.27 -8.75 14.86
C ALA A 52 -9.14 -7.96 13.87
N PHE A 53 -9.17 -8.39 12.60
CA PHE A 53 -9.84 -7.69 11.50
C PHE A 53 -10.86 -8.57 10.76
N LYS A 54 -11.36 -9.64 11.41
CA LYS A 54 -12.32 -10.58 10.80
C LYS A 54 -13.63 -9.95 10.32
N ASP A 55 -14.01 -8.81 10.91
CA ASP A 55 -15.23 -8.07 10.58
C ASP A 55 -14.94 -6.89 9.62
N ALA A 56 -13.74 -6.82 9.04
CA ALA A 56 -13.35 -5.83 8.05
C ALA A 56 -13.46 -6.40 6.62
N SER A 57 -13.73 -5.54 5.65
CA SER A 57 -13.62 -5.88 4.22
C SER A 57 -12.66 -4.90 3.59
N LEU A 58 -11.45 -5.37 3.26
CA LEU A 58 -10.32 -4.54 2.87
C LEU A 58 -9.85 -4.84 1.45
N TRP A 59 -9.52 -3.78 0.72
CA TRP A 59 -8.75 -3.81 -0.51
C TRP A 59 -7.33 -3.33 -0.22
N ILE A 60 -6.33 -4.12 -0.59
CA ILE A 60 -4.92 -3.81 -0.33
C ILE A 60 -4.22 -3.56 -1.66
N THR A 61 -3.73 -2.34 -1.86
CA THR A 61 -2.88 -2.00 -3.01
C THR A 61 -1.46 -1.75 -2.54
N ILE A 62 -0.49 -2.38 -3.19
CA ILE A 62 0.93 -2.19 -2.89
C ILE A 62 1.63 -1.62 -4.11
N LYS A 63 2.35 -0.50 -3.94
CA LYS A 63 3.18 0.09 -4.98
C LYS A 63 4.44 0.70 -4.38
N ARG A 64 5.61 0.20 -4.77
CA ARG A 64 6.92 0.73 -4.33
C ARG A 64 7.04 0.77 -2.81
N LYS A 65 6.76 -0.35 -2.14
CA LYS A 65 6.80 -0.46 -0.66
C LYS A 65 5.77 0.41 0.09
N PHE A 66 4.87 1.09 -0.62
CA PHE A 66 3.73 1.79 -0.02
C PHE A 66 2.51 0.89 -0.07
N VAL A 67 1.73 0.90 1.00
CA VAL A 67 0.54 0.08 1.15
C VAL A 67 -0.67 1.00 1.36
N TRP A 68 -1.65 0.89 0.47
CA TRP A 68 -2.96 1.48 0.65
C TRP A 68 -3.90 0.42 1.21
N VAL A 69 -4.58 0.78 2.29
CA VAL A 69 -5.58 -0.05 2.97
C VAL A 69 -6.91 0.69 2.83
N GLU A 70 -7.74 0.19 1.94
CA GLU A 70 -9.02 0.79 1.58
C GLU A 70 -10.16 -0.16 1.96
N GLY A 71 -11.36 0.34 2.23
CA GLY A 71 -12.52 -0.51 2.50
C GLY A 71 -13.31 -0.10 3.73
N CYS A 72 -13.85 -1.10 4.45
CA CYS A 72 -14.64 -0.87 5.66
C CYS A 72 -14.13 -1.65 6.87
N VAL A 73 -14.34 -1.07 8.04
CA VAL A 73 -13.94 -1.60 9.34
C VAL A 73 -15.08 -1.45 10.35
N ALA A 74 -15.07 -2.26 11.42
CA ALA A 74 -16.12 -2.25 12.43
C ALA A 74 -16.09 -0.98 13.31
N THR A 75 -14.90 -0.49 13.65
CA THR A 75 -14.73 0.63 14.59
C THR A 75 -13.72 1.65 14.08
N ALA A 76 -13.86 2.92 14.50
CA ALA A 76 -12.89 3.95 14.16
C ALA A 76 -11.47 3.63 14.68
N ALA A 77 -11.37 2.91 15.80
CA ALA A 77 -10.11 2.45 16.36
C ALA A 77 -9.41 1.38 15.49
N ASP A 78 -10.11 0.73 14.55
CA ASP A 78 -9.49 -0.19 13.61
C ASP A 78 -8.59 0.53 12.60
N LYS A 79 -8.81 1.82 12.34
CA LYS A 79 -7.97 2.61 11.43
C LYS A 79 -6.52 2.65 11.90
N ASP A 80 -6.28 3.07 13.15
CA ASP A 80 -4.93 3.17 13.71
C ASP A 80 -4.30 1.79 13.94
N ARG A 81 -5.14 0.79 14.27
CA ARG A 81 -4.70 -0.61 14.38
C ARG A 81 -4.24 -1.16 13.04
N LEU A 82 -4.95 -0.88 11.95
CA LEU A 82 -4.56 -1.28 10.60
C LEU A 82 -3.24 -0.62 10.18
N GLU A 83 -3.08 0.68 10.44
CA GLU A 83 -1.84 1.38 10.12
C GLU A 83 -0.64 0.72 10.84
N THR A 84 -0.75 0.54 12.16
CA THR A 84 0.30 -0.08 12.97
C THR A 84 0.57 -1.53 12.55
N PHE A 85 -0.49 -2.29 12.29
CA PHE A 85 -0.42 -3.68 11.89
C PHE A 85 0.30 -3.81 10.55
N VAL A 86 -0.09 -3.05 9.53
CA VAL A 86 0.55 -3.12 8.21
C VAL A 86 1.97 -2.55 8.27
N GLN A 87 2.20 -1.42 8.94
CA GLN A 87 3.50 -0.74 9.01
C GLN A 87 4.59 -1.58 9.70
N SER A 88 4.20 -2.55 10.54
CA SER A 88 5.14 -3.48 11.17
C SER A 88 5.59 -4.64 10.28
N ALA A 89 5.07 -4.76 9.04
CA ALA A 89 5.62 -5.72 8.09
C ALA A 89 7.01 -5.26 7.65
N PRO A 90 7.99 -6.18 7.53
CA PRO A 90 9.29 -5.86 6.97
C PRO A 90 9.13 -5.18 5.61
N ASP A 91 10.00 -4.21 5.33
CA ASP A 91 10.03 -3.48 4.06
C ASP A 91 8.80 -2.62 3.72
N VAL A 92 7.83 -2.45 4.62
CA VAL A 92 6.81 -1.38 4.43
C VAL A 92 7.44 -0.02 4.70
N GLU A 93 7.38 0.88 3.73
CA GLU A 93 7.92 2.25 3.86
C GLU A 93 6.85 3.25 4.29
N ARG A 94 5.60 3.03 3.87
CA ARG A 94 4.46 3.87 4.24
C ARG A 94 3.16 3.10 4.14
N VAL A 95 2.24 3.41 5.04
CA VAL A 95 0.85 2.96 4.99
C VAL A 95 -0.08 4.16 4.82
N ILE A 96 -1.10 4.01 4.00
CA ILE A 96 -2.20 4.96 3.83
C ILE A 96 -3.48 4.18 4.14
N VAL A 97 -4.25 4.65 5.13
CA VAL A 97 -5.46 3.97 5.58
C VAL A 97 -6.68 4.83 5.28
N ASP A 98 -7.44 4.42 4.27
CA ASP A 98 -8.65 5.08 3.78
C ASP A 98 -9.83 4.11 3.96
N VAL A 99 -10.26 3.95 5.20
CA VAL A 99 -11.38 3.07 5.57
C VAL A 99 -12.56 3.85 6.13
N THR A 100 -13.76 3.29 6.00
CA THR A 100 -15.00 3.84 6.60
C THR A 100 -15.62 2.84 7.58
N THR A 101 -16.32 3.35 8.61
CA THR A 101 -17.20 2.53 9.46
C THR A 101 -18.65 2.55 8.98
N ASP A 102 -18.97 3.40 8.01
CA ASP A 102 -20.30 3.53 7.41
C ASP A 102 -20.25 3.09 5.95
N THR A 103 -20.87 1.95 5.64
CA THR A 103 -20.92 1.37 4.29
C THR A 103 -21.90 2.10 3.36
N THR A 104 -22.70 3.04 3.88
CA THR A 104 -23.62 3.88 3.11
C THR A 104 -23.03 5.24 2.77
N ALA A 105 -21.98 5.66 3.48
CA ALA A 105 -21.27 6.91 3.21
C ALA A 105 -20.45 6.83 1.91
N LYS A 106 -20.10 8.00 1.36
CA LYS A 106 -19.14 8.08 0.25
C LYS A 106 -17.79 7.51 0.73
N PRO A 107 -17.16 6.56 -0.01
CA PRO A 107 -15.85 6.07 0.33
C PRO A 107 -14.79 7.19 0.39
N PRO A 108 -13.80 7.11 1.30
CA PRO A 108 -12.73 8.11 1.41
C PRO A 108 -11.66 7.98 0.32
N TYR A 109 -11.83 7.08 -0.63
CA TYR A 109 -10.95 6.82 -1.77
C TYR A 109 -11.76 6.86 -3.08
N PRO A 110 -11.12 7.17 -4.23
CA PRO A 110 -11.77 7.13 -5.53
C PRO A 110 -12.31 5.72 -5.85
N THR A 111 -13.51 5.66 -6.42
CA THR A 111 -14.08 4.43 -6.95
C THR A 111 -14.22 4.53 -8.46
N GLU A 112 -14.45 3.41 -9.17
CA GLU A 112 -14.72 3.42 -10.62
C GLU A 112 -15.87 4.36 -11.02
N ARG A 113 -16.78 4.69 -10.09
CA ARG A 113 -17.89 5.63 -10.33
C ARG A 113 -17.49 7.11 -10.28
N ASP A 114 -16.27 7.41 -9.86
CA ASP A 114 -15.72 8.77 -9.77
C ASP A 114 -14.87 9.14 -11.03
N GLU A 115 -14.67 8.20 -11.96
CA GLU A 115 -13.95 8.38 -13.25
C GLU A 115 -14.89 8.71 -14.43
#